data_AF-A0A2T2SVU7-F1
#
_entry.id   AF-A0A2T2SVU7-F1
#
_cell.length_a   1.000
_cell.length_b   1.000
_cell.length_c   1.000
_cell.angle_alpha   90.00
_cell.angle_beta   90.00
_cell.angle_gamma   90.00
#
_symmetry.space_group_name_H-M   'P 1'
#
loop_
_entity.id
_entity.type
_entity.pdbx_description
1 polymer ?
#
loop_
_entity_poly.entity_id
_entity_poly.type
_entity_poly.pdbx_seq_one_letter_code
_entity_poly.pdbx_strand_id
1 'polypeptide(L)'
;ALAQMLERHDVRMFDLGETVQADGQTFRPGEAYMVPLDQPQGRFVKAAMERTSSYPDSIFYDVSTWTMPLAFGVEHAAVSDAPTRGDRIEDVSFREGTVVGGRSEYTYIVPWGNYYAPRAVQRLHNNDIRPRVMTDPLTARVNGSSQSFDRGAIIVQVQQRGVSPDTIHSVVQRIAEEDYVDVYAVDQGMTPQGPDLGSRNSSILEPPEVAIVTGTGGGSRYGGTSAYNAGEVWHLLSERMDVPVSLVDMSSVQYADLDRYNTMVLAGGSFDDLPEEAVTDWVQGGGTLIGIEDAVEWPIEHGLVDLEERELDVDSLVQDQSYADLPDAYGAQGIGGSIFKTHLDPTHPVAYGYGETVPVFRVGTGFYDPSDEPGASVGTYDAETPRLSGYLSDEQAEQAKGAASIEAHEVGGGEVILFMDNPNFRAFWYGTNGLFLNAVYFGQIL
;
A
#
# COMPACT_ATOMS: atom_id res chain seq x y z
N ALA A 1 3.55 -14.49 4.15
CA ALA A 1 2.16 -14.23 4.58
C ALA A 1 1.12 -15.13 3.87
N LEU A 2 0.97 -15.11 2.54
CA LEU A 2 0.01 -15.99 1.84
C LEU A 2 0.21 -17.48 2.17
N ALA A 3 1.45 -17.97 2.14
CA ALA A 3 1.75 -19.36 2.48
C ALA A 3 1.32 -19.71 3.92
N GLN A 4 1.42 -18.79 4.89
CA GLN A 4 0.95 -19.02 6.27
C GLN A 4 -0.58 -19.07 6.35
N MET A 5 -1.28 -18.30 5.50
CA MET A 5 -2.73 -18.42 5.38
C MET A 5 -3.09 -19.81 4.83
N LEU A 6 -2.45 -20.25 3.75
CA LEU A 6 -2.68 -21.58 3.17
C LEU A 6 -2.38 -22.70 4.17
N GLU A 7 -1.26 -22.62 4.89
CA GLU A 7 -0.87 -23.58 5.93
C GLU A 7 -1.91 -23.68 7.06
N ARG A 8 -2.44 -22.55 7.55
CA ARG A 8 -3.51 -22.52 8.57
C ARG A 8 -4.80 -23.21 8.11
N HIS A 9 -4.98 -23.38 6.80
CA HIS A 9 -6.09 -24.12 6.20
C HIS A 9 -5.71 -25.55 5.78
N ASP A 10 -4.60 -26.09 6.29
CA ASP A 10 -4.08 -27.43 6.00
C ASP A 10 -3.77 -27.66 4.51
N VAL A 11 -3.46 -26.60 3.76
CA VAL A 11 -3.06 -26.71 2.36
C VAL A 11 -1.62 -27.19 2.27
N ARG A 12 -1.41 -28.30 1.56
CA ARG A 12 -0.10 -28.85 1.26
C ARG A 12 0.56 -28.02 0.17
N MET A 13 1.77 -27.56 0.43
CA MET A 13 2.63 -26.80 -0.46
C MET A 13 3.97 -27.53 -0.61
N PHE A 14 4.63 -27.34 -1.75
CA PHE A 14 5.89 -27.99 -2.07
C PHE A 14 6.86 -26.99 -2.70
N ASP A 15 8.15 -27.21 -2.52
CA ASP A 15 9.15 -26.51 -3.31
C ASP A 15 8.96 -26.82 -4.80
N LEU A 16 9.23 -25.82 -5.63
CA LEU A 16 9.25 -26.01 -7.08
C LEU A 16 10.54 -26.74 -7.49
N GLY A 17 10.42 -27.93 -8.10
CA GLY A 17 11.57 -28.77 -8.46
C GLY A 17 12.24 -28.43 -9.80
N GLU A 18 11.61 -27.60 -10.62
CA GLU A 18 12.14 -27.18 -11.93
C GLU A 18 11.74 -25.74 -12.27
N THR A 19 12.39 -25.13 -13.28
CA THR A 19 11.95 -23.82 -13.76
C THR A 19 10.66 -23.95 -14.58
N VAL A 20 9.65 -23.14 -14.26
CA VAL A 20 8.36 -23.14 -14.94
C VAL A 20 8.11 -21.78 -15.59
N GLN A 21 7.65 -21.77 -16.83
CA GLN A 21 7.15 -20.58 -17.51
C GLN A 21 5.64 -20.69 -17.68
N ALA A 22 4.88 -19.74 -17.13
CA ALA A 22 3.43 -19.71 -17.21
C ALA A 22 2.95 -18.25 -17.14
N ASP A 23 1.92 -17.92 -17.90
CA ASP A 23 1.33 -16.57 -17.99
C ASP A 23 2.35 -15.44 -18.22
N GLY A 24 3.42 -15.73 -18.98
CA GLY A 24 4.50 -14.77 -19.27
C GLY A 24 5.51 -14.57 -18.12
N GLN A 25 5.34 -15.25 -17.00
CA GLN A 25 6.21 -15.20 -15.83
C GLN A 25 7.16 -16.42 -15.79
N THR A 26 8.29 -16.26 -15.11
CA THR A 26 9.27 -17.34 -14.89
C THR A 26 9.43 -17.61 -13.40
N PHE A 27 9.08 -18.84 -12.99
CA PHE A 27 9.21 -19.31 -11.61
C PHE A 27 10.40 -20.26 -11.50
N ARG A 28 11.28 -20.05 -10.52
CA ARG A 28 12.50 -20.87 -10.35
C ARG A 28 12.47 -21.67 -9.04
N PRO A 29 13.18 -22.81 -8.98
CA PRO A 29 13.39 -23.53 -7.73
C PRO A 29 13.98 -22.61 -6.65
N GLY A 30 13.42 -22.68 -5.43
CA GLY A 30 13.82 -21.84 -4.30
C GLY A 30 13.18 -20.44 -4.26
N GLU A 31 12.49 -20.02 -5.33
CA GLU A 31 11.81 -18.72 -5.41
C GLU A 31 10.28 -18.86 -5.44
N ALA A 32 9.75 -20.07 -5.63
CA ALA A 32 8.32 -20.31 -5.79
C ALA A 32 7.87 -21.62 -5.13
N TYR A 33 6.59 -21.64 -4.73
CA TYR A 33 5.92 -22.83 -4.22
C TYR A 33 4.94 -23.41 -5.24
N MET A 34 4.90 -24.74 -5.31
CA MET A 34 3.87 -25.50 -6.00
C MET A 34 2.73 -25.82 -5.02
N VAL A 35 1.51 -25.40 -5.36
CA VAL A 35 0.30 -25.71 -4.58
C VAL A 35 -0.62 -26.66 -5.37
N PRO A 36 -0.56 -27.97 -5.14
CA PRO A 36 -1.38 -28.94 -5.88
C PRO A 36 -2.88 -28.79 -5.63
N LEU A 37 -3.71 -29.11 -6.62
CA LEU A 37 -5.16 -29.27 -6.42
C LEU A 37 -5.57 -30.71 -6.06
N ASP A 38 -4.69 -31.71 -6.23
CA ASP A 38 -4.90 -33.12 -5.85
C ASP A 38 -4.76 -33.34 -4.34
N GLN A 39 -5.54 -32.57 -3.58
CA GLN A 39 -5.57 -32.61 -2.12
C GLN A 39 -6.98 -32.37 -1.56
N PRO A 40 -7.28 -32.76 -0.30
CA PRO A 40 -8.62 -32.57 0.27
C PRO A 40 -9.11 -31.10 0.19
N GLN A 41 -8.18 -30.15 0.31
CA GLN A 41 -8.38 -28.70 0.26
C GLN A 41 -8.40 -28.15 -1.17
N GLY A 42 -8.31 -28.98 -2.22
CA GLY A 42 -8.15 -28.51 -3.60
C GLY A 42 -9.25 -27.55 -4.07
N ARG A 43 -10.48 -27.73 -3.60
CA ARG A 43 -11.58 -26.77 -3.89
C ARG A 43 -11.36 -25.42 -3.23
N PHE A 44 -10.86 -25.41 -1.99
CA PHE A 44 -10.51 -24.18 -1.28
C PHE A 44 -9.34 -23.48 -1.96
N VAL A 45 -8.27 -24.20 -2.29
CA VAL A 45 -7.11 -23.64 -3.02
C VAL A 45 -7.57 -23.01 -4.33
N LYS A 46 -8.39 -23.71 -5.11
CA LYS A 46 -8.95 -23.17 -6.34
C LYS A 46 -9.72 -21.87 -6.09
N ALA A 47 -10.68 -21.89 -5.16
CA ALA A 47 -11.50 -20.71 -4.86
C ALA A 47 -10.70 -19.53 -4.27
N ALA A 48 -9.62 -19.79 -3.53
CA ALA A 48 -8.78 -18.76 -2.93
C ALA A 48 -7.81 -18.13 -3.95
N MET A 49 -7.40 -18.88 -4.98
CA MET A 49 -6.37 -18.45 -5.92
C MET A 49 -6.91 -18.06 -7.30
N GLU A 50 -8.14 -18.47 -7.67
CA GLU A 50 -8.69 -18.16 -8.98
C GLU A 50 -9.16 -16.71 -9.11
N ARG A 51 -9.14 -16.20 -10.35
CA ARG A 51 -9.82 -14.97 -10.74
C ARG A 51 -11.23 -15.33 -11.20
N THR A 52 -12.21 -14.52 -10.83
CA THR A 52 -13.62 -14.76 -11.17
C THR A 52 -14.19 -13.52 -11.85
N SER A 53 -14.69 -13.68 -13.07
CA SER A 53 -15.23 -12.58 -13.89
C SER A 53 -16.62 -12.88 -14.47
N SER A 54 -17.18 -14.05 -14.16
CA SER A 54 -18.50 -14.47 -14.62
C SER A 54 -19.34 -14.90 -13.43
N TYR A 55 -20.53 -14.31 -13.32
CA TYR A 55 -21.46 -14.55 -12.24
C TYR A 55 -22.86 -14.83 -12.81
N PRO A 56 -23.65 -15.68 -12.15
CA PRO A 56 -25.04 -15.91 -12.55
C PRO A 56 -25.97 -14.74 -12.17
N ASP A 57 -25.52 -13.87 -11.27
CA ASP A 57 -26.24 -12.73 -10.72
C ASP A 57 -25.32 -11.51 -10.68
N SER A 58 -25.90 -10.31 -10.72
CA SER A 58 -25.22 -9.01 -10.63
C SER A 58 -25.32 -8.38 -9.24
N ILE A 59 -26.04 -8.99 -8.30
CA ILE A 59 -26.23 -8.46 -6.96
C ILE A 59 -25.30 -9.12 -5.95
N PHE A 60 -24.54 -8.30 -5.21
CA PHE A 60 -23.61 -8.73 -4.19
C PHE A 60 -23.93 -8.03 -2.88
N TYR A 61 -24.02 -8.80 -1.79
CA TYR A 61 -24.28 -8.25 -0.45
C TYR A 61 -23.06 -7.55 0.17
N ASP A 62 -21.87 -7.87 -0.33
CA ASP A 62 -20.57 -7.44 0.17
C ASP A 62 -19.58 -7.41 -1.02
N VAL A 63 -18.57 -8.28 -1.04
CA VAL A 63 -17.57 -8.33 -2.12
C VAL A 63 -17.95 -9.35 -3.19
N SER A 64 -17.51 -9.10 -4.42
CA SER A 64 -17.70 -10.03 -5.54
C SER A 64 -16.51 -10.99 -5.74
N THR A 65 -15.35 -10.71 -5.13
CA THR A 65 -14.15 -11.54 -5.29
C THR A 65 -13.19 -11.46 -4.10
N TRP A 66 -12.25 -12.41 -4.03
CA TRP A 66 -11.24 -12.54 -2.97
C TRP A 66 -9.97 -13.24 -3.48
N THR A 67 -9.52 -12.97 -4.71
CA THR A 67 -8.31 -13.61 -5.26
C THR A 67 -7.08 -13.31 -4.39
N MET A 68 -6.71 -14.25 -3.52
CA MET A 68 -5.71 -14.06 -2.47
C MET A 68 -4.32 -13.74 -3.03
N PRO A 69 -3.84 -14.36 -4.12
CA PRO A 69 -2.56 -13.96 -4.69
C PRO A 69 -2.49 -12.48 -5.07
N LEU A 70 -3.59 -11.91 -5.60
CA LEU A 70 -3.67 -10.49 -5.92
C LEU A 70 -3.71 -9.63 -4.65
N ALA A 71 -4.51 -10.03 -3.65
CA ALA A 71 -4.61 -9.35 -2.36
C ALA A 71 -3.27 -9.31 -1.59
N PHE A 72 -2.44 -10.34 -1.75
CA PHE A 72 -1.12 -10.43 -1.11
C PHE A 72 0.02 -9.86 -1.96
N GLY A 73 -0.26 -9.39 -3.18
CA GLY A 73 0.74 -8.84 -4.09
C GLY A 73 1.78 -9.87 -4.56
N VAL A 74 1.39 -11.16 -4.70
CA VAL A 74 2.30 -12.22 -5.12
C VAL A 74 2.08 -12.67 -6.55
N GLU A 75 3.18 -12.89 -7.26
CA GLU A 75 3.16 -13.53 -8.57
C GLU A 75 2.64 -14.97 -8.46
N HIS A 76 1.74 -15.34 -9.37
CA HIS A 76 1.14 -16.67 -9.41
C HIS A 76 0.68 -17.00 -10.82
N ALA A 77 0.73 -18.29 -11.18
CA ALA A 77 0.20 -18.79 -12.43
C ALA A 77 -0.44 -20.16 -12.22
N ALA A 78 -1.54 -20.42 -12.92
CA ALA A 78 -2.17 -21.73 -12.93
C ALA A 78 -1.53 -22.61 -14.02
N VAL A 79 -1.17 -23.84 -13.67
CA VAL A 79 -0.55 -24.80 -14.61
C VAL A 79 -1.41 -26.05 -14.73
N SER A 80 -1.58 -26.55 -15.95
CA SER A 80 -2.33 -27.78 -16.22
C SER A 80 -1.47 -29.03 -16.09
N ASP A 81 -0.22 -28.95 -16.52
CA ASP A 81 0.78 -29.99 -16.31
C ASP A 81 1.50 -29.73 -14.99
N ALA A 82 1.44 -30.69 -14.08
CA ALA A 82 2.07 -30.56 -12.78
C ALA A 82 3.61 -30.52 -12.94
N PRO A 83 4.28 -29.44 -12.51
CA PRO A 83 5.74 -29.40 -12.53
C PRO A 83 6.32 -30.42 -11.55
N THR A 84 7.61 -30.69 -11.72
CA THR A 84 8.38 -31.54 -10.81
C THR A 84 8.24 -31.01 -9.38
N ARG A 85 7.73 -31.88 -8.50
CA ARG A 85 7.49 -31.58 -7.10
C ARG A 85 8.80 -31.71 -6.32
N GLY A 86 9.19 -30.66 -5.61
CA GLY A 86 10.27 -30.67 -4.64
C GLY A 86 9.82 -31.21 -3.27
N ASP A 87 10.54 -30.82 -2.22
CA ASP A 87 10.22 -31.21 -0.86
C ASP A 87 8.91 -30.55 -0.38
N ARG A 88 8.24 -31.22 0.56
CA ARG A 88 7.03 -30.65 1.18
C ARG A 88 7.42 -29.55 2.15
N ILE A 89 6.71 -28.43 2.10
CA ILE A 89 6.80 -27.37 3.09
C ILE A 89 6.02 -27.83 4.34
N GLU A 90 6.73 -27.98 5.46
CA GLU A 90 6.16 -28.44 6.74
C GLU A 90 6.07 -27.30 7.80
N ASP A 91 6.77 -26.18 7.61
CA ASP A 91 6.73 -25.02 8.50
C ASP A 91 6.87 -23.72 7.69
N VAL A 92 5.80 -22.93 7.63
CA VAL A 92 5.82 -21.63 6.98
C VAL A 92 6.14 -20.52 7.99
N SER A 93 7.42 -20.21 8.10
CA SER A 93 7.90 -19.06 8.85
C SER A 93 8.39 -17.95 7.92
N PHE A 94 8.43 -16.72 8.44
CA PHE A 94 9.19 -15.66 7.79
C PHE A 94 10.68 -15.97 7.90
N ARG A 95 11.42 -15.80 6.81
CA ARG A 95 12.87 -15.92 6.83
C ARG A 95 13.44 -14.73 7.58
N GLU A 96 14.21 -14.98 8.64
CA GLU A 96 15.00 -13.93 9.30
C GLU A 96 15.90 -13.23 8.28
N GLY A 97 15.96 -11.91 8.40
CA GLY A 97 16.91 -11.09 7.69
C GLY A 97 18.32 -11.31 8.23
N THR A 98 19.29 -10.75 7.52
CA THR A 98 20.70 -10.84 7.89
C THR A 98 21.36 -9.48 7.82
N VAL A 99 22.35 -9.25 8.70
CA VAL A 99 23.23 -8.09 8.58
C VAL A 99 24.39 -8.45 7.65
N VAL A 100 24.21 -8.23 6.36
CA VAL A 100 25.19 -8.56 5.31
C VAL A 100 26.43 -7.67 5.48
N GLY A 101 27.60 -8.30 5.65
CA GLY A 101 28.85 -7.60 5.94
C GLY A 101 29.10 -7.35 7.44
N GLY A 102 28.13 -7.65 8.32
CA GLY A 102 28.30 -7.60 9.77
C GLY A 102 28.30 -6.17 10.32
N ARG A 103 29.29 -5.82 11.14
CA ARG A 103 29.35 -4.51 11.78
C ARG A 103 30.03 -3.49 10.86
N SER A 104 29.35 -2.38 10.58
CA SER A 104 29.94 -1.24 9.86
C SER A 104 30.42 -0.18 10.84
N GLU A 105 31.49 0.51 10.47
CA GLU A 105 31.98 1.71 11.16
C GLU A 105 31.52 3.01 10.48
N TYR A 106 30.84 2.91 9.33
CA TYR A 106 30.43 4.07 8.53
C TYR A 106 28.91 4.17 8.38
N THR A 107 28.26 3.24 7.67
CA THR A 107 26.81 3.30 7.45
C THR A 107 26.21 1.91 7.21
N TYR A 108 24.92 1.81 7.47
CA TYR A 108 24.09 0.71 6.99
C TYR A 108 23.14 1.20 5.89
N ILE A 109 22.74 0.28 5.01
CA ILE A 109 21.67 0.49 4.03
C ILE A 109 20.59 -0.57 4.29
N VAL A 110 19.36 -0.10 4.47
CA VAL A 110 18.16 -0.94 4.54
C VAL A 110 17.42 -0.77 3.20
N PRO A 111 17.31 -1.81 2.36
CA PRO A 111 16.53 -1.73 1.13
C PRO A 111 15.07 -1.43 1.43
N TRP A 112 14.43 -0.68 0.55
CA TRP A 112 12.98 -0.47 0.59
C TRP A 112 12.24 -1.53 -0.25
N GLY A 113 10.93 -1.67 -0.05
CA GLY A 113 10.08 -2.64 -0.77
C GLY A 113 9.86 -3.99 -0.07
N ASN A 114 10.59 -4.29 1.00
CA ASN A 114 10.19 -5.37 1.92
C ASN A 114 8.97 -4.93 2.75
N TYR A 115 7.99 -5.80 2.95
CA TYR A 115 6.75 -5.51 3.69
C TYR A 115 6.98 -4.89 5.08
N TYR A 116 8.03 -5.30 5.79
CA TYR A 116 8.35 -4.79 7.13
C TYR A 116 9.45 -3.73 7.13
N ALA A 117 9.88 -3.22 5.97
CA ALA A 117 10.81 -2.08 5.91
C ALA A 117 10.26 -0.83 6.65
N PRO A 118 8.97 -0.48 6.58
CA PRO A 118 8.40 0.60 7.40
C PRO A 118 8.53 0.35 8.91
N ARG A 119 8.29 -0.88 9.39
CA ARG A 119 8.50 -1.24 10.80
C ARG A 119 9.97 -1.13 11.21
N ALA A 120 10.88 -1.55 10.33
CA ALA A 120 12.32 -1.40 10.56
C ALA A 120 12.71 0.08 10.73
N VAL A 121 12.14 0.98 9.91
CA VAL A 121 12.33 2.43 10.05
C VAL A 121 11.73 2.96 11.36
N GLN A 122 10.51 2.55 11.71
CA GLN A 122 9.91 2.90 13.00
C GLN A 122 10.80 2.48 14.18
N ARG A 123 11.42 1.30 14.09
CA ARG A 123 12.35 0.82 15.12
C ARG A 123 13.58 1.72 15.24
N LEU A 124 14.08 2.28 14.14
CA LEU A 124 15.16 3.28 14.19
C LEU A 124 14.69 4.53 14.95
N HIS A 125 13.52 5.07 14.60
CA HIS A 125 12.95 6.24 15.28
C HIS A 125 12.71 6.02 16.78
N ASN A 126 12.19 4.85 17.15
CA ASN A 126 11.96 4.46 18.54
C ASN A 126 13.26 4.35 19.38
N ASN A 127 14.42 4.38 18.74
CA ASN A 127 15.74 4.39 19.39
C ASN A 127 16.53 5.69 19.11
N ASP A 128 15.83 6.78 18.78
CA ASP A 128 16.39 8.11 18.50
C ASP A 128 17.38 8.16 17.31
N ILE A 129 17.37 7.13 16.46
CA ILE A 129 18.20 7.07 15.25
C ILE A 129 17.49 7.86 14.16
N ARG A 130 18.25 8.71 13.45
CA ARG A 130 17.77 9.53 12.34
C ARG A 130 18.19 8.92 11.01
N PRO A 131 17.35 8.05 10.42
CA PRO A 131 17.59 7.56 9.08
C PRO A 131 17.50 8.68 8.04
N ARG A 132 18.07 8.41 6.86
CA ARG A 132 17.89 9.20 5.66
C ARG A 132 17.32 8.32 4.56
N VAL A 133 16.58 8.91 3.63
CA VAL A 133 16.06 8.20 2.46
C VAL A 133 16.82 8.63 1.22
N MET A 134 17.18 7.67 0.37
CA MET A 134 17.74 7.93 -0.96
C MET A 134 16.63 7.87 -2.00
N THR A 135 16.41 8.98 -2.71
CA THR A 135 15.37 9.07 -3.75
C THR A 135 15.83 8.52 -5.09
N ASP A 136 17.15 8.47 -5.33
CA ASP A 136 17.76 7.89 -6.53
C ASP A 136 18.34 6.48 -6.28
N PRO A 137 18.27 5.57 -7.27
CA PRO A 137 18.89 4.27 -7.15
C PRO A 137 20.42 4.40 -7.07
N LEU A 138 21.04 3.48 -6.32
CA LEU A 138 22.48 3.48 -6.11
C LEU A 138 23.05 2.06 -6.14
N THR A 139 24.37 1.98 -6.28
CA THR A 139 25.12 0.75 -5.98
C THR A 139 26.09 1.02 -4.83
N ALA A 140 26.33 0.03 -3.98
CA ALA A 140 27.32 0.11 -2.91
C ALA A 140 28.18 -1.14 -2.89
N ARG A 141 29.40 -1.02 -2.35
CA ARG A 141 30.25 -2.19 -2.10
C ARG A 141 29.92 -2.77 -0.73
N VAL A 142 29.38 -3.98 -0.71
CA VAL A 142 29.04 -4.74 0.49
C VAL A 142 29.89 -6.01 0.49
N ASN A 143 30.71 -6.21 1.52
CA ASN A 143 31.56 -7.40 1.67
C ASN A 143 32.37 -7.75 0.39
N GLY A 144 32.90 -6.73 -0.28
CA GLY A 144 33.69 -6.88 -1.52
C GLY A 144 32.89 -7.01 -2.82
N SER A 145 31.57 -7.21 -2.75
CA SER A 145 30.67 -7.33 -3.90
C SER A 145 29.89 -6.04 -4.15
N SER A 146 29.51 -5.79 -5.41
CA SER A 146 28.63 -4.67 -5.75
C SER A 146 27.18 -5.10 -5.51
N GLN A 147 26.44 -4.33 -4.72
CA GLN A 147 25.01 -4.52 -4.47
C GLN A 147 24.25 -3.31 -4.99
N SER A 148 23.12 -3.53 -5.66
CA SER A 148 22.21 -2.47 -6.11
C SER A 148 21.10 -2.25 -5.09
N PHE A 149 20.66 -1.01 -4.97
CA PHE A 149 19.54 -0.60 -4.14
C PHE A 149 18.65 0.35 -4.94
N ASP A 150 17.36 0.08 -4.93
CA ASP A 150 16.37 0.90 -5.62
C ASP A 150 16.02 2.17 -4.82
N ARG A 151 15.12 2.97 -5.40
CA ARG A 151 14.60 4.19 -4.76
C ARG A 151 13.94 3.88 -3.42
N GLY A 152 14.03 4.82 -2.49
CA GLY A 152 13.53 4.67 -1.13
C GLY A 152 14.50 3.99 -0.17
N ALA A 153 15.67 3.55 -0.62
CA ALA A 153 16.66 2.90 0.24
C ALA A 153 17.02 3.79 1.44
N ILE A 154 17.00 3.19 2.64
CA ILE A 154 17.19 3.89 3.89
C ILE A 154 18.65 3.81 4.33
N ILE A 155 19.26 4.96 4.55
CA ILE A 155 20.65 5.12 4.96
C ILE A 155 20.70 5.40 6.47
N VAL A 156 21.42 4.55 7.20
CA VAL A 156 21.61 4.66 8.65
C VAL A 156 23.09 4.90 8.95
N GLN A 157 23.45 6.18 9.10
CA GLN A 157 24.82 6.57 9.43
C GLN A 157 25.19 6.08 10.84
N VAL A 158 26.39 5.52 11.02
CA VAL A 158 26.84 5.01 12.33
C VAL A 158 27.20 6.16 13.29
N GLN A 159 27.64 7.29 12.74
CA GLN A 159 28.01 8.46 13.54
C GLN A 159 26.84 9.44 13.59
N GLN A 160 26.11 9.45 14.70
CA GLN A 160 25.00 10.37 14.93
C GLN A 160 25.08 11.00 16.32
N ARG A 161 24.60 12.24 16.44
CA ARG A 161 24.56 12.93 17.73
C ARG A 161 23.50 12.27 18.62
N GLY A 162 23.90 11.87 19.83
CA GLY A 162 22.99 11.36 20.87
C GLY A 162 22.78 9.84 20.87
N VAL A 163 23.30 9.12 19.87
CA VAL A 163 23.18 7.65 19.78
C VAL A 163 24.56 7.04 19.60
N SER A 164 24.85 5.95 20.33
CA SER A 164 26.15 5.27 20.23
C SER A 164 26.19 4.32 19.01
N PRO A 165 27.37 4.10 18.39
CA PRO A 165 27.55 3.08 17.35
C PRO A 165 27.09 1.67 17.78
N ASP A 166 27.27 1.31 19.05
CA ASP A 166 26.81 0.03 19.61
C ASP A 166 25.29 -0.07 19.61
N THR A 167 24.60 1.02 19.97
CA THR A 167 23.13 1.09 19.91
C THR A 167 22.65 0.89 18.48
N ILE A 168 23.23 1.60 17.50
CA ILE A 168 22.84 1.47 16.08
C ILE A 168 23.04 0.03 15.61
N HIS A 169 24.20 -0.57 15.90
CA HIS A 169 24.45 -1.96 15.51
C HIS A 169 23.42 -2.92 16.13
N SER A 170 23.11 -2.76 17.42
CA SER A 170 22.11 -3.60 18.09
C SER A 170 20.69 -3.43 17.54
N VAL A 171 20.33 -2.23 17.10
CA VAL A 171 19.04 -1.96 16.44
C VAL A 171 19.01 -2.63 15.07
N VAL A 172 20.08 -2.50 14.29
CA VAL A 172 20.22 -3.14 12.97
C VAL A 172 20.14 -4.67 13.06
N GLN A 173 20.75 -5.28 14.09
CA GLN A 173 20.62 -6.71 14.33
C GLN A 173 19.16 -7.11 14.62
N ARG A 174 18.46 -6.36 15.48
CA ARG A 174 17.04 -6.59 15.75
C ARG A 174 16.15 -6.40 14.52
N ILE A 175 16.46 -5.43 13.65
CA ILE A 175 15.76 -5.26 12.36
C ILE A 175 15.89 -6.54 11.52
N ALA A 176 17.09 -7.08 11.41
CA ALA A 176 17.32 -8.31 10.67
C ALA A 176 16.53 -9.49 11.27
N GLU A 177 16.64 -9.69 12.58
CA GLU A 177 16.06 -10.85 13.28
C GLU A 177 14.53 -10.76 13.41
N GLU A 178 13.99 -9.61 13.82
CA GLU A 178 12.57 -9.45 14.19
C GLU A 178 11.72 -8.81 13.08
N ASP A 179 12.32 -8.01 12.20
CA ASP A 179 11.60 -7.36 11.09
C ASP A 179 11.78 -8.09 9.76
N TYR A 180 12.59 -9.15 9.71
CA TYR A 180 12.77 -9.97 8.50
C TYR A 180 13.33 -9.15 7.30
N VAL A 181 14.12 -8.12 7.60
CA VAL A 181 14.72 -7.22 6.59
C VAL A 181 16.23 -7.41 6.57
N ASP A 182 16.79 -7.72 5.40
CA ASP A 182 18.25 -7.73 5.23
C ASP A 182 18.82 -6.31 5.32
N VAL A 183 19.89 -6.14 6.11
CA VAL A 183 20.57 -4.85 6.30
C VAL A 183 22.01 -4.97 5.83
N TYR A 184 22.49 -3.98 5.08
CA TYR A 184 23.78 -4.06 4.38
C TYR A 184 24.77 -3.09 5.01
N ALA A 185 25.85 -3.63 5.58
CA ALA A 185 26.97 -2.86 6.09
C ALA A 185 27.82 -2.31 4.94
N VAL A 186 28.06 -1.00 4.93
CA VAL A 186 28.87 -0.33 3.89
C VAL A 186 29.93 0.53 4.56
N ASP A 187 31.19 0.27 4.23
CA ASP A 187 32.34 0.91 4.89
C ASP A 187 32.87 2.15 4.16
N GLN A 188 32.26 2.53 3.03
CA GLN A 188 32.70 3.65 2.21
C GLN A 188 31.51 4.51 1.79
N GLY A 189 31.69 5.83 1.81
CA GLY A 189 30.67 6.77 1.34
C GLY A 189 30.55 6.88 -0.17
N MET A 190 31.59 6.50 -0.91
CA MET A 190 31.61 6.55 -2.37
C MET A 190 30.86 5.36 -2.97
N THR A 191 29.91 5.65 -3.85
CA THR A 191 29.14 4.62 -4.57
C THR A 191 29.74 4.36 -5.96
N PRO A 192 29.75 3.11 -6.46
CA PRO A 192 30.19 2.85 -7.83
C PRO A 192 29.29 3.47 -8.91
N GLN A 193 27.99 3.61 -8.63
CA GLN A 193 26.96 4.22 -9.48
C GLN A 193 25.87 4.83 -8.58
N GLY A 194 25.24 5.92 -9.05
CA GLY A 194 24.24 6.66 -8.30
C GLY A 194 24.85 7.73 -7.39
N PRO A 195 24.05 8.33 -6.49
CA PRO A 195 24.54 9.32 -5.52
C PRO A 195 25.45 8.69 -4.46
N ASP A 196 26.41 9.46 -3.95
CA ASP A 196 27.23 9.06 -2.81
C ASP A 196 26.41 9.07 -1.52
N LEU A 197 26.72 8.19 -0.55
CA LEU A 197 25.97 8.00 0.70
C LEU A 197 26.07 9.19 1.67
N GLY A 198 26.99 10.13 1.40
CA GLY A 198 27.11 11.39 2.14
C GLY A 198 26.64 12.61 1.34
N SER A 199 26.08 12.41 0.14
CA SER A 199 25.63 13.49 -0.72
C SER A 199 24.34 14.13 -0.21
N ARG A 200 24.03 15.32 -0.74
CA ARG A 200 22.80 16.06 -0.43
C ARG A 200 21.54 15.41 -1.01
N ASN A 201 21.68 14.36 -1.83
CA ASN A 201 20.58 13.64 -2.45
C ASN A 201 19.88 12.66 -1.48
N SER A 202 20.13 12.80 -0.17
CA SER A 202 19.47 12.03 0.87
C SER A 202 18.81 12.98 1.87
N SER A 203 17.48 12.90 1.95
CA SER A 203 16.68 13.68 2.89
C SER A 203 16.66 12.99 4.25
N ILE A 204 16.60 13.78 5.33
CA ILE A 204 16.31 13.20 6.65
C ILE A 204 14.89 12.69 6.60
N LEU A 205 14.70 11.44 7.03
CA LEU A 205 13.37 10.89 7.18
C LEU A 205 12.91 11.20 8.60
N GLU A 206 11.93 12.07 8.74
CA GLU A 206 11.35 12.42 10.04
C GLU A 206 10.40 11.30 10.51
N PRO A 207 10.24 11.10 11.83
CA PRO A 207 9.30 10.10 12.32
C PRO A 207 7.86 10.51 11.97
N PRO A 208 6.99 9.55 11.58
CA PRO A 208 5.58 9.84 11.36
C PRO A 208 4.88 10.13 12.70
N GLU A 209 4.22 11.28 12.79
CA GLU A 209 3.35 11.72 13.88
C GLU A 209 1.92 11.80 13.34
N VAL A 210 1.19 10.68 13.45
CA VAL A 210 -0.06 10.47 12.70
C VAL A 210 -1.31 10.76 13.54
N ALA A 211 -2.22 11.57 12.99
CA ALA A 211 -3.59 11.71 13.45
C ALA A 211 -4.55 10.98 12.49
N ILE A 212 -5.38 10.08 13.01
CA ILE A 212 -6.51 9.51 12.27
C ILE A 212 -7.76 10.27 12.71
N VAL A 213 -8.41 10.94 11.77
CA VAL A 213 -9.68 11.62 12.06
C VAL A 213 -10.77 10.56 12.23
N THR A 214 -11.56 10.71 13.29
CA THR A 214 -12.62 9.77 13.69
C THR A 214 -13.87 10.53 14.11
N GLY A 215 -14.93 9.81 14.48
CA GLY A 215 -16.18 10.39 14.96
C GLY A 215 -17.24 10.49 13.88
N THR A 216 -18.47 10.81 14.30
CA THR A 216 -19.64 10.81 13.41
C THR A 216 -20.06 12.22 12.96
N GLY A 217 -19.33 13.24 13.39
CA GLY A 217 -19.75 14.63 13.27
C GLY A 217 -20.89 15.00 14.21
N GLY A 218 -21.32 16.26 14.13
CA GLY A 218 -22.42 16.82 14.91
C GLY A 218 -23.80 16.55 14.31
N GLY A 219 -23.88 16.21 13.02
CA GLY A 219 -25.14 16.12 12.27
C GLY A 219 -25.88 14.78 12.32
N SER A 220 -25.17 13.64 12.45
CA SER A 220 -25.80 12.31 12.36
C SER A 220 -24.96 11.23 13.04
N ARG A 221 -25.58 10.28 13.75
CA ARG A 221 -24.89 9.07 14.25
C ARG A 221 -24.47 8.08 13.15
N TYR A 222 -24.86 8.36 11.91
CA TYR A 222 -24.65 7.53 10.73
C TYR A 222 -23.79 8.22 9.67
N GLY A 223 -23.38 9.48 9.90
CA GLY A 223 -22.39 10.18 9.09
C GLY A 223 -21.02 10.11 9.75
N GLY A 224 -20.02 10.67 9.09
CA GLY A 224 -18.65 10.73 9.60
C GLY A 224 -17.74 9.60 9.12
N THR A 225 -16.64 9.42 9.84
CA THR A 225 -15.59 8.46 9.50
C THR A 225 -16.10 7.03 9.53
N SER A 226 -15.73 6.24 8.52
CA SER A 226 -15.96 4.79 8.53
C SER A 226 -15.13 4.11 9.62
N ALA A 227 -15.80 3.51 10.59
CA ALA A 227 -15.13 2.77 11.66
C ALA A 227 -14.35 1.55 11.15
N TYR A 228 -14.73 0.98 10.00
CA TYR A 228 -14.01 -0.12 9.38
C TYR A 228 -12.66 0.37 8.81
N ASN A 229 -12.71 1.39 7.94
CA ASN A 229 -11.50 1.93 7.30
C ASN A 229 -10.55 2.55 8.34
N ALA A 230 -11.05 3.31 9.31
CA ALA A 230 -10.24 3.83 10.41
C ALA A 230 -9.60 2.71 11.25
N GLY A 231 -10.34 1.62 11.51
CA GLY A 231 -9.83 0.44 12.21
C GLY A 231 -8.74 -0.29 11.43
N GLU A 232 -8.84 -0.36 10.11
CA GLU A 232 -7.85 -0.96 9.23
C GLU A 232 -6.54 -0.17 9.19
N VAL A 233 -6.63 1.16 9.03
CA VAL A 233 -5.49 2.08 9.12
C VAL A 233 -4.83 1.98 10.49
N TRP A 234 -5.63 2.06 11.55
CA TRP A 234 -5.12 1.97 12.92
C TRP A 234 -4.39 0.66 13.15
N HIS A 235 -5.01 -0.48 12.79
CA HIS A 235 -4.40 -1.80 12.94
C HIS A 235 -3.10 -1.92 12.14
N LEU A 236 -3.03 -1.44 10.89
CA LEU A 236 -1.80 -1.50 10.12
C LEU A 236 -0.68 -0.69 10.80
N LEU A 237 -0.96 0.54 11.21
CA LEU A 237 0.04 1.41 11.83
C LEU A 237 0.47 0.89 13.20
N SER A 238 -0.45 0.61 14.10
CA SER A 238 -0.11 0.25 15.49
C SER A 238 0.30 -1.22 15.65
N GLU A 239 -0.44 -2.16 15.07
CA GLU A 239 -0.24 -3.60 15.35
C GLU A 239 0.80 -4.24 14.43
N ARG A 240 0.95 -3.74 13.19
CA ARG A 240 1.91 -4.32 12.24
C ARG A 240 3.20 -3.54 12.11
N MET A 241 3.14 -2.20 12.20
CA MET A 241 4.27 -1.33 11.93
C MET A 241 4.83 -0.63 13.18
N ASP A 242 4.22 -0.83 14.35
CA ASP A 242 4.60 -0.21 15.63
C ASP A 242 4.64 1.34 15.59
N VAL A 243 3.83 1.94 14.70
CA VAL A 243 3.71 3.39 14.52
C VAL A 243 2.68 3.93 15.52
N PRO A 244 3.03 4.92 16.37
CA PRO A 244 2.08 5.54 17.27
C PRO A 244 1.06 6.38 16.50
N VAL A 245 -0.22 6.25 16.85
CA VAL A 245 -1.30 7.02 16.23
C VAL A 245 -2.16 7.70 17.28
N SER A 246 -2.67 8.88 16.96
CA SER A 246 -3.73 9.54 17.72
C SER A 246 -5.05 9.42 16.98
N LEU A 247 -6.08 8.91 17.64
CA LEU A 247 -7.45 9.00 17.14
C LEU A 247 -8.01 10.36 17.58
N VAL A 248 -8.27 11.24 16.63
CA VAL A 248 -8.76 12.60 16.88
C VAL A 248 -10.21 12.66 16.39
N ASP A 249 -11.15 12.97 17.29
CA ASP A 249 -12.53 13.17 16.88
C ASP A 249 -12.65 14.44 16.04
N MET A 250 -13.37 14.40 14.91
CA MET A 250 -13.50 15.54 14.00
C MET A 250 -14.01 16.81 14.68
N SER A 251 -14.89 16.67 15.68
CA SER A 251 -15.39 17.81 16.46
C SER A 251 -14.32 18.48 17.34
N SER A 252 -13.22 17.78 17.59
CA SER A 252 -12.09 18.26 18.39
C SER A 252 -10.98 18.90 17.54
N VAL A 253 -10.98 18.69 16.22
CA VAL A 253 -9.91 19.16 15.30
C VAL A 253 -9.70 20.67 15.41
N GLN A 254 -10.78 21.46 15.48
CA GLN A 254 -10.70 22.92 15.61
C GLN A 254 -9.98 23.40 16.86
N TYR A 255 -9.98 22.60 17.93
CA TYR A 255 -9.41 22.95 19.23
C TYR A 255 -8.11 22.20 19.54
N ALA A 256 -7.72 21.28 18.67
CA ALA A 256 -6.51 20.48 18.83
C ALA A 256 -5.26 21.27 18.43
N ASP A 257 -4.15 20.92 19.05
CA ASP A 257 -2.82 21.38 18.65
C ASP A 257 -2.35 20.51 17.47
N LEU A 258 -2.65 20.94 16.24
CA LEU A 258 -2.35 20.19 15.01
C LEU A 258 -0.86 20.15 14.70
N ASP A 259 -0.05 21.07 15.24
CA ASP A 259 1.41 21.14 15.05
C ASP A 259 2.14 19.91 15.63
N ARG A 260 1.45 19.08 16.43
CA ARG A 260 1.95 17.81 16.97
C ARG A 260 1.87 16.65 15.97
N TYR A 261 1.33 16.90 14.79
CA TYR A 261 1.13 15.90 13.75
C TYR A 261 1.74 16.42 12.45
N ASN A 262 2.43 15.54 11.73
CA ASN A 262 2.85 15.80 10.35
C ASN A 262 1.94 15.12 9.33
N THR A 263 1.15 14.12 9.74
CA THR A 263 0.29 13.36 8.85
C THR A 263 -1.12 13.24 9.44
N MET A 264 -2.14 13.57 8.65
CA MET A 264 -3.55 13.42 8.99
C MET A 264 -4.20 12.45 8.00
N VAL A 265 -4.95 11.46 8.49
CA VAL A 265 -5.62 10.46 7.65
C VAL A 265 -7.13 10.58 7.79
N LEU A 266 -7.80 10.79 6.66
CA LEU A 266 -9.25 10.68 6.49
C LEU A 266 -9.56 9.31 5.90
N ALA A 267 -9.92 8.36 6.76
CA ALA A 267 -10.06 6.95 6.40
C ALA A 267 -11.53 6.57 6.13
N GLY A 268 -12.01 6.83 4.90
CA GLY A 268 -13.36 6.47 4.44
C GLY A 268 -14.52 7.16 5.16
N GLY A 269 -15.67 7.26 4.49
CA GLY A 269 -16.83 7.99 4.99
C GLY A 269 -16.79 9.49 4.65
N SER A 270 -17.73 10.25 5.19
CA SER A 270 -17.90 11.69 4.90
C SER A 270 -17.33 12.54 6.03
N PHE A 271 -16.78 13.70 5.66
CA PHE A 271 -16.06 14.61 6.57
C PHE A 271 -16.65 16.03 6.54
N ASP A 272 -17.93 16.18 6.20
CA ASP A 272 -18.61 17.48 6.07
C ASP A 272 -18.51 18.37 7.33
N ASP A 273 -18.46 17.73 8.51
CA ASP A 273 -18.33 18.39 9.82
C ASP A 273 -16.87 18.68 10.21
N LEU A 274 -15.89 18.32 9.37
CA LEU A 274 -14.47 18.58 9.60
C LEU A 274 -14.18 20.08 9.42
N PRO A 275 -13.48 20.75 10.35
CA PRO A 275 -13.20 22.19 10.27
C PRO A 275 -12.25 22.54 9.11
N GLU A 276 -12.82 22.91 7.96
CA GLU A 276 -12.10 23.28 6.72
C GLU A 276 -10.92 24.21 6.94
N GLU A 277 -11.15 25.40 7.51
CA GLU A 277 -10.09 26.41 7.69
C GLU A 277 -8.89 25.86 8.48
N ALA A 278 -9.14 25.10 9.55
CA ALA A 278 -8.08 24.56 10.39
C ALA A 278 -7.24 23.48 9.67
N VAL A 279 -7.89 22.62 8.89
CA VAL A 279 -7.21 21.56 8.14
C VAL A 279 -6.47 22.14 6.94
N THR A 280 -7.11 23.04 6.18
CA THR A 280 -6.49 23.73 5.04
C THR A 280 -5.26 24.53 5.45
N ASP A 281 -5.34 25.31 6.54
CA ASP A 281 -4.20 26.07 7.05
C ASP A 281 -3.06 25.14 7.49
N TRP A 282 -3.38 24.01 8.11
CA TRP A 282 -2.39 23.02 8.54
C TRP A 282 -1.69 22.34 7.36
N VAL A 283 -2.44 21.94 6.32
CA VAL A 283 -1.86 21.38 5.09
C VAL A 283 -0.96 22.42 4.42
N GLN A 284 -1.45 23.64 4.21
CA GLN A 284 -0.65 24.73 3.62
C GLN A 284 0.59 25.07 4.44
N GLY A 285 0.57 24.80 5.75
CA GLY A 285 1.70 24.96 6.67
C GLY A 285 2.76 23.86 6.62
N GLY A 286 2.55 22.78 5.85
CA GLY A 286 3.48 21.66 5.73
C GLY A 286 2.97 20.30 6.22
N GLY A 287 1.68 20.19 6.55
CA GLY A 287 1.03 18.92 6.87
C GLY A 287 0.77 18.06 5.64
N THR A 288 0.79 16.73 5.81
CA THR A 288 0.36 15.77 4.79
C THR A 288 -1.04 15.24 5.11
N LEU A 289 -2.02 15.54 4.25
CA LEU A 289 -3.37 15.00 4.33
C LEU A 289 -3.50 13.76 3.43
N ILE A 290 -3.98 12.65 3.97
CA ILE A 290 -4.22 11.41 3.23
C ILE A 290 -5.72 11.11 3.22
N GLY A 291 -6.35 11.13 2.04
CA GLY A 291 -7.74 10.71 1.82
C GLY A 291 -7.82 9.29 1.28
N ILE A 292 -8.77 8.49 1.76
CA ILE A 292 -8.97 7.09 1.35
C ILE A 292 -10.45 6.82 1.01
N GLU A 293 -10.70 6.15 -0.11
CA GLU A 293 -12.06 5.88 -0.65
C GLU A 293 -12.89 7.17 -0.72
N ASP A 294 -14.14 7.17 -0.26
CA ASP A 294 -15.04 8.33 -0.31
C ASP A 294 -14.47 9.58 0.40
N ALA A 295 -13.50 9.42 1.30
CA ALA A 295 -12.87 10.55 1.98
C ALA A 295 -12.02 11.43 1.04
N VAL A 296 -11.74 10.99 -0.19
CA VAL A 296 -11.10 11.80 -1.22
C VAL A 296 -11.98 12.95 -1.70
N GLU A 297 -13.31 12.86 -1.52
CA GLU A 297 -14.25 13.91 -1.89
C GLU A 297 -13.97 15.20 -1.12
N TRP A 298 -13.67 15.10 0.18
CA TRP A 298 -13.46 16.26 1.05
C TRP A 298 -12.38 17.24 0.54
N PRO A 299 -11.13 16.82 0.27
CA PRO A 299 -10.12 17.75 -0.27
C PRO A 299 -10.46 18.27 -1.68
N ILE A 300 -11.22 17.53 -2.49
CA ILE A 300 -11.66 17.96 -3.82
C ILE A 300 -12.73 19.05 -3.70
N GLU A 301 -13.78 18.82 -2.90
CA GLU A 301 -14.89 19.75 -2.68
C GLU A 301 -14.44 21.08 -2.04
N HIS A 302 -13.42 21.03 -1.19
CA HIS A 302 -12.83 22.20 -0.54
C HIS A 302 -11.70 22.86 -1.36
N GLY A 303 -11.46 22.39 -2.59
CA GLY A 303 -10.56 23.03 -3.54
C GLY A 303 -9.07 22.94 -3.17
N LEU A 304 -8.68 21.94 -2.37
CA LEU A 304 -7.27 21.61 -2.15
C LEU A 304 -6.70 20.86 -3.36
N VAL A 305 -7.53 20.09 -4.05
CA VAL A 305 -7.19 19.32 -5.24
C VAL A 305 -8.27 19.53 -6.30
N ASP A 306 -7.87 19.72 -7.55
CA ASP A 306 -8.78 19.87 -8.70
C ASP A 306 -8.78 18.58 -9.52
N LEU A 307 -9.86 17.80 -9.42
CA LEU A 307 -10.08 16.56 -10.17
C LEU A 307 -11.51 16.56 -10.73
N GLU A 308 -11.65 16.17 -11.99
CA GLU A 308 -12.95 16.06 -12.65
C GLU A 308 -13.57 14.70 -12.35
N GLU A 309 -14.74 14.69 -11.69
CA GLU A 309 -15.50 13.46 -11.45
C GLU A 309 -16.12 12.95 -12.75
N ARG A 310 -16.02 11.63 -12.97
CA ARG A 310 -16.65 10.93 -14.08
C ARG A 310 -18.06 10.49 -13.68
N GLU A 311 -19.05 11.29 -14.06
CA GLU A 311 -20.45 11.00 -13.74
C GLU A 311 -21.05 9.89 -14.61
N LEU A 312 -21.81 9.00 -13.97
CA LEU A 312 -22.68 8.01 -14.63
C LEU A 312 -24.13 8.23 -14.21
N ASP A 313 -24.99 8.60 -15.17
CA ASP A 313 -26.44 8.73 -14.94
C ASP A 313 -27.11 7.35 -14.85
N VAL A 314 -27.09 6.78 -13.64
CA VAL A 314 -27.68 5.47 -13.34
C VAL A 314 -29.20 5.48 -13.54
N ASP A 315 -29.90 6.59 -13.27
CA ASP A 315 -31.34 6.70 -13.42
C ASP A 315 -31.75 6.48 -14.89
N SER A 316 -30.96 7.03 -15.83
CA SER A 316 -31.15 6.80 -17.26
C SER A 316 -30.94 5.34 -17.67
N LEU A 317 -30.03 4.60 -17.02
CA LEU A 317 -29.77 3.18 -17.33
C LEU A 317 -30.92 2.26 -16.92
N VAL A 318 -31.65 2.63 -15.86
CA VAL A 318 -32.69 1.77 -15.26
C VAL A 318 -34.11 2.23 -15.59
N GLN A 319 -34.27 3.29 -16.39
CA GLN A 319 -35.57 3.93 -16.65
C GLN A 319 -36.62 2.97 -17.27
N ASP A 320 -36.18 2.01 -18.09
CA ASP A 320 -37.05 1.04 -18.76
C ASP A 320 -37.36 -0.21 -17.91
N GLN A 321 -36.82 -0.31 -16.68
CA GLN A 321 -37.02 -1.45 -15.80
C GLN A 321 -38.38 -1.42 -15.12
N SER A 322 -38.93 -2.61 -14.84
CA SER A 322 -40.15 -2.70 -14.06
C SER A 322 -39.88 -2.29 -12.60
N TYR A 323 -40.87 -1.74 -11.91
CA TYR A 323 -40.70 -1.30 -10.51
C TYR A 323 -40.16 -2.41 -9.59
N ALA A 324 -40.52 -3.67 -9.85
CA ALA A 324 -40.06 -4.81 -9.07
C ALA A 324 -38.57 -5.14 -9.31
N ASP A 325 -38.04 -4.79 -10.48
CA ASP A 325 -36.66 -5.07 -10.89
C ASP A 325 -35.73 -3.88 -10.64
N LEU A 326 -36.27 -2.69 -10.33
CA LEU A 326 -35.47 -1.48 -10.07
C LEU A 326 -34.40 -1.69 -8.98
N PRO A 327 -34.68 -2.30 -7.81
CA PRO A 327 -33.65 -2.49 -6.78
C PRO A 327 -32.44 -3.29 -7.29
N ASP A 328 -32.68 -4.34 -8.08
CA ASP A 328 -31.63 -5.15 -8.66
C ASP A 328 -30.90 -4.39 -9.78
N ALA A 329 -31.63 -3.63 -10.60
CA ALA A 329 -31.03 -2.81 -11.65
C ALA A 329 -30.08 -1.73 -11.10
N TYR A 330 -30.46 -1.06 -10.00
CA TYR A 330 -29.56 -0.14 -9.28
C TYR A 330 -28.40 -0.89 -8.63
N GLY A 331 -28.68 -2.01 -7.96
CA GLY A 331 -27.65 -2.81 -7.29
C GLY A 331 -26.57 -3.33 -8.24
N ALA A 332 -26.95 -3.66 -9.48
CA ALA A 332 -26.04 -4.07 -10.55
C ALA A 332 -25.05 -2.98 -10.99
N GLN A 333 -25.29 -1.71 -10.65
CA GLN A 333 -24.35 -0.62 -10.96
C GLN A 333 -23.38 -0.33 -9.81
N GLY A 334 -23.56 -0.98 -8.65
CA GLY A 334 -22.67 -0.83 -7.51
C GLY A 334 -21.38 -1.67 -7.63
N ILE A 335 -20.30 -1.16 -7.03
CA ILE A 335 -19.04 -1.91 -6.86
C ILE A 335 -18.85 -2.19 -5.37
N GLY A 336 -19.32 -3.35 -4.91
CA GLY A 336 -19.17 -3.77 -3.50
C GLY A 336 -17.78 -4.32 -3.14
N GLY A 337 -16.92 -4.52 -4.14
CA GLY A 337 -15.57 -5.08 -3.95
C GLY A 337 -15.13 -5.86 -5.18
N SER A 338 -14.23 -5.25 -5.96
CA SER A 338 -13.64 -5.81 -7.17
C SER A 338 -12.15 -5.53 -7.23
N ILE A 339 -11.39 -6.35 -7.95
CA ILE A 339 -9.93 -6.21 -8.02
C ILE A 339 -9.58 -5.58 -9.36
N PHE A 340 -9.00 -4.39 -9.30
CA PHE A 340 -8.59 -3.64 -10.49
C PHE A 340 -7.07 -3.73 -10.68
N LYS A 341 -6.64 -3.61 -11.93
CA LYS A 341 -5.25 -3.42 -12.32
C LYS A 341 -4.98 -1.93 -12.39
N THR A 342 -3.97 -1.50 -11.66
CA THR A 342 -3.48 -0.12 -11.64
C THR A 342 -2.07 -0.08 -12.20
N HIS A 343 -1.77 0.91 -13.04
CA HIS A 343 -0.41 1.28 -13.44
C HIS A 343 0.11 2.34 -12.47
N LEU A 344 1.38 2.22 -12.08
CA LEU A 344 2.05 3.12 -11.14
C LEU A 344 3.25 3.78 -11.80
N ASP A 345 3.61 4.98 -11.36
CA ASP A 345 4.96 5.54 -11.55
C ASP A 345 5.87 5.12 -10.37
N PRO A 346 6.73 4.09 -10.50
CA PRO A 346 7.61 3.63 -9.43
C PRO A 346 8.74 4.62 -9.10
N THR A 347 8.84 5.75 -9.83
CA THR A 347 9.77 6.83 -9.51
C THR A 347 9.19 7.85 -8.54
N HIS A 348 7.87 7.84 -8.33
CA HIS A 348 7.19 8.64 -7.33
C HIS A 348 7.36 8.03 -5.91
N PRO A 349 7.65 8.82 -4.85
CA PRO A 349 7.89 8.27 -3.51
C PRO A 349 6.76 7.42 -2.93
N VAL A 350 5.50 7.76 -3.23
CA VAL A 350 4.31 6.97 -2.85
C VAL A 350 4.35 5.55 -3.46
N ALA A 351 5.05 5.33 -4.56
CA ALA A 351 5.18 4.04 -5.24
C ALA A 351 6.55 3.35 -5.06
N TYR A 352 7.44 3.87 -4.19
CA TYR A 352 8.72 3.19 -3.93
C TYR A 352 8.54 1.76 -3.44
N GLY A 353 9.34 0.84 -3.99
CA GLY A 353 9.28 -0.59 -3.70
C GLY A 353 8.24 -1.36 -4.54
N TYR A 354 7.50 -0.68 -5.42
CA TYR A 354 6.56 -1.30 -6.35
C TYR A 354 7.12 -1.37 -7.77
N GLY A 355 6.57 -2.29 -8.57
CA GLY A 355 6.73 -2.27 -10.03
C GLY A 355 5.73 -1.35 -10.70
N GLU A 356 5.68 -1.40 -12.03
CA GLU A 356 4.80 -0.56 -12.86
C GLU A 356 3.32 -0.90 -12.73
N THR A 357 2.96 -2.02 -12.10
CA THR A 357 1.55 -2.42 -11.93
C THR A 357 1.29 -3.04 -10.57
N VAL A 358 0.10 -2.80 -10.04
CA VAL A 358 -0.37 -3.37 -8.78
C VAL A 358 -1.87 -3.69 -8.86
N PRO A 359 -2.33 -4.80 -8.27
CA PRO A 359 -3.75 -5.01 -8.02
C PRO A 359 -4.24 -4.13 -6.86
N VAL A 360 -5.35 -3.44 -7.04
CA VAL A 360 -6.02 -2.64 -5.99
C VAL A 360 -7.42 -3.18 -5.73
N PHE A 361 -7.92 -2.96 -4.51
CA PHE A 361 -9.27 -3.39 -4.12
C PHE A 361 -10.24 -2.22 -4.19
N ARG A 362 -11.07 -2.23 -5.23
CA ARG A 362 -12.03 -1.16 -5.53
C ARG A 362 -13.36 -1.43 -4.87
N VAL A 363 -13.82 -0.44 -4.10
CA VAL A 363 -15.16 -0.31 -3.54
C VAL A 363 -15.70 1.06 -3.97
N GLY A 364 -16.99 1.15 -4.26
CA GLY A 364 -17.61 2.40 -4.65
C GLY A 364 -17.41 2.75 -6.13
N THR A 365 -18.11 3.79 -6.56
CA THR A 365 -18.29 4.16 -7.98
C THR A 365 -17.74 5.54 -8.32
N GLY A 366 -17.13 6.26 -7.37
CA GLY A 366 -16.55 7.59 -7.59
C GLY A 366 -15.26 7.53 -8.38
N PHE A 367 -15.32 7.73 -9.69
CA PHE A 367 -14.16 7.75 -10.59
C PHE A 367 -13.81 9.19 -10.95
N TYR A 368 -12.52 9.47 -11.10
CA TYR A 368 -12.02 10.81 -11.44
C TYR A 368 -11.08 10.72 -12.62
N ASP A 369 -11.04 11.75 -13.45
CA ASP A 369 -9.96 11.91 -14.43
C ASP A 369 -8.63 12.14 -13.70
N PRO A 370 -7.52 11.54 -14.19
CA PRO A 370 -6.19 11.84 -13.68
C PRO A 370 -5.89 13.34 -13.79
N SER A 371 -5.12 13.88 -12.83
CA SER A 371 -4.75 15.28 -12.89
C SER A 371 -3.92 15.62 -14.13
N ASP A 372 -4.17 16.81 -14.70
CA ASP A 372 -3.30 17.40 -15.72
C ASP A 372 -2.00 17.98 -15.14
N GLU A 373 -1.88 18.05 -13.81
CA GLU A 373 -0.67 18.53 -13.13
C GLU A 373 0.49 17.53 -13.29
N PRO A 374 1.65 17.95 -13.82
CA PRO A 374 2.77 17.05 -14.05
C PRO A 374 3.29 16.42 -12.76
N GLY A 375 3.21 15.09 -12.68
CA GLY A 375 3.73 14.31 -11.55
C GLY A 375 2.73 14.07 -10.43
N ALA A 376 1.53 14.68 -10.48
CA ALA A 376 0.52 14.49 -9.45
C ALA A 376 -0.14 13.10 -9.50
N SER A 377 -0.38 12.57 -10.71
CA SER A 377 -0.94 11.24 -10.86
C SER A 377 0.11 10.16 -10.62
N VAL A 378 0.02 9.51 -9.46
CA VAL A 378 0.91 8.42 -9.04
C VAL A 378 0.48 7.10 -9.66
N GLY A 379 -0.83 6.91 -9.87
CA GLY A 379 -1.35 5.70 -10.47
C GLY A 379 -2.72 5.84 -11.11
N THR A 380 -2.93 5.10 -12.19
CA THR A 380 -4.17 5.09 -12.98
C THR A 380 -4.64 3.66 -13.22
N TYR A 381 -5.95 3.45 -13.27
CA TYR A 381 -6.49 2.14 -13.65
C TYR A 381 -6.13 1.80 -15.11
N ASP A 382 -6.00 0.51 -15.42
CA ASP A 382 -5.70 0.05 -16.78
C ASP A 382 -6.71 0.62 -17.80
N ALA A 383 -6.19 1.28 -18.84
CA ALA A 383 -6.99 2.02 -19.82
C ALA A 383 -7.85 1.13 -20.72
N GLU A 384 -7.58 -0.18 -20.77
CA GLU A 384 -8.29 -1.11 -21.65
C GLU A 384 -9.12 -2.11 -20.86
N THR A 385 -8.53 -2.71 -19.82
CA THR A 385 -9.17 -3.77 -19.03
C THR A 385 -8.82 -3.59 -17.55
N PRO A 386 -9.49 -2.65 -16.86
CA PRO A 386 -9.21 -2.36 -15.45
C PRO A 386 -9.52 -3.56 -14.55
N ARG A 387 -10.58 -4.33 -14.81
CA ARG A 387 -11.00 -5.44 -13.95
C ARG A 387 -10.14 -6.69 -14.11
N LEU A 388 -9.41 -7.07 -13.04
CA LEU A 388 -8.71 -8.35 -12.93
C LEU A 388 -9.62 -9.47 -12.43
N SER A 389 -10.49 -9.17 -11.47
CA SER A 389 -11.41 -10.12 -10.84
C SER A 389 -12.56 -9.37 -10.18
N GLY A 390 -13.68 -10.03 -9.93
CA GLY A 390 -14.89 -9.43 -9.40
C GLY A 390 -15.91 -9.08 -10.47
N TYR A 391 -17.00 -8.49 -10.01
CA TYR A 391 -18.10 -7.98 -10.82
C TYR A 391 -17.90 -6.49 -11.12
N LEU A 392 -18.21 -6.10 -12.35
CA LEU A 392 -18.22 -4.72 -12.80
C LEU A 392 -19.20 -4.66 -13.96
N SER A 393 -20.17 -3.76 -13.91
CA SER A 393 -21.05 -3.51 -15.05
C SER A 393 -20.24 -2.93 -16.22
N ASP A 394 -20.76 -3.05 -17.43
CA ASP A 394 -20.07 -2.52 -18.62
C ASP A 394 -20.00 -0.98 -18.53
N GLU A 395 -21.02 -0.33 -17.99
CA GLU A 395 -21.04 1.12 -17.81
C GLU A 395 -19.98 1.60 -16.81
N GLN A 396 -19.84 0.91 -15.67
CA GLN A 396 -18.79 1.22 -14.69
C GLN A 396 -17.40 0.87 -15.21
N ALA A 397 -17.28 -0.13 -16.08
CA ALA A 397 -16.01 -0.46 -16.73
C ALA A 397 -15.53 0.69 -17.64
N GLU A 398 -16.43 1.39 -18.32
CA GLU A 398 -16.05 2.58 -19.10
C GLU A 398 -15.61 3.74 -18.20
N GLN A 399 -16.26 3.97 -17.06
CA GLN A 399 -15.83 5.00 -16.10
C GLN A 399 -14.44 4.70 -15.51
N ALA A 400 -14.14 3.42 -15.25
CA ALA A 400 -12.88 3.01 -14.65
C ALA A 400 -11.67 3.11 -15.60
N LYS A 401 -11.85 2.98 -16.92
CA LYS A 401 -10.71 2.93 -17.88
C LYS A 401 -9.86 4.19 -17.82
N GLY A 402 -8.61 4.05 -17.37
CA GLY A 402 -7.66 5.17 -17.30
C GLY A 402 -8.03 6.25 -16.30
N ALA A 403 -9.00 6.02 -15.40
CA ALA A 403 -9.30 6.93 -14.31
C ALA A 403 -8.17 6.92 -13.26
N ALA A 404 -8.11 8.00 -12.47
CA ALA A 404 -7.20 8.14 -11.34
C ALA A 404 -7.43 7.02 -10.31
N SER A 405 -6.34 6.46 -9.79
CA SER A 405 -6.34 5.52 -8.66
C SER A 405 -5.60 6.10 -7.45
N ILE A 406 -4.48 6.79 -7.71
CA ILE A 406 -3.68 7.45 -6.67
C ILE A 406 -3.19 8.80 -7.21
N GLU A 407 -3.46 9.87 -6.46
CA GLU A 407 -3.02 11.23 -6.76
C GLU A 407 -2.24 11.80 -5.56
N ALA A 408 -1.25 12.67 -5.82
CA ALA A 408 -0.46 13.36 -4.82
C ALA A 408 -0.21 14.80 -5.27
N HIS A 409 -0.66 15.78 -4.49
CA HIS A 409 -0.65 17.19 -4.86
C HIS A 409 0.06 18.05 -3.82
N GLU A 410 0.95 18.93 -4.28
CA GLU A 410 1.54 19.97 -3.46
C GLU A 410 0.48 21.04 -3.18
N VAL A 411 0.19 21.29 -1.90
CA VAL A 411 -0.77 22.30 -1.46
C VAL A 411 -0.10 23.23 -0.46
N GLY A 412 0.30 24.41 -0.95
CA GLY A 412 1.04 25.39 -0.14
C GLY A 412 2.44 24.88 0.18
N GLY A 413 2.72 24.54 1.43
CA GLY A 413 3.97 23.92 1.86
C GLY A 413 3.84 22.43 2.22
N GLY A 414 2.65 21.84 2.10
CA GLY A 414 2.37 20.45 2.43
C GLY A 414 1.75 19.69 1.27
N GLU A 415 1.15 18.55 1.57
CA GLU A 415 0.78 17.55 0.56
C GLU A 415 -0.64 17.02 0.79
N VAL A 416 -1.36 16.76 -0.31
CA VAL A 416 -2.62 16.02 -0.30
C VAL A 416 -2.48 14.76 -1.14
N ILE A 417 -2.58 13.59 -0.51
CA ILE A 417 -2.46 12.29 -1.17
C ILE A 417 -3.80 11.58 -1.13
N LEU A 418 -4.33 11.24 -2.31
CA LEU A 418 -5.64 10.63 -2.47
C LEU A 418 -5.50 9.18 -2.93
N PHE A 419 -6.12 8.26 -2.20
CA PHE A 419 -6.29 6.87 -2.60
C PHE A 419 -7.76 6.63 -2.93
N MET A 420 -8.07 6.47 -4.22
CA MET A 420 -9.44 6.19 -4.67
C MET A 420 -9.90 4.78 -4.25
N ASP A 421 -8.95 3.90 -3.94
CA ASP A 421 -9.16 2.55 -3.42
C ASP A 421 -8.74 2.47 -1.95
N ASN A 422 -9.21 1.46 -1.21
CA ASN A 422 -8.71 1.22 0.14
C ASN A 422 -7.40 0.39 0.12
N PRO A 423 -6.26 0.98 0.51
CA PRO A 423 -4.98 0.27 0.49
C PRO A 423 -4.82 -0.75 1.64
N ASN A 424 -5.75 -0.74 2.60
CA ASN A 424 -5.66 -1.47 3.87
C ASN A 424 -6.82 -2.46 4.10
N PHE A 425 -7.60 -2.72 3.05
CA PHE A 425 -8.88 -3.41 3.11
C PHE A 425 -8.86 -4.68 3.98
N ARG A 426 -9.68 -4.64 5.04
CA ARG A 426 -9.94 -5.70 6.04
C ARG A 426 -8.71 -6.38 6.62
N ALA A 427 -7.57 -5.68 6.62
CA ALA A 427 -6.27 -6.19 7.02
C ALA A 427 -5.79 -7.46 6.27
N PHE A 428 -6.51 -7.99 5.28
CA PHE A 428 -6.03 -9.12 4.46
C PHE A 428 -5.43 -8.66 3.13
N TRP A 429 -5.64 -7.40 2.76
CA TRP A 429 -5.03 -6.81 1.59
C TRP A 429 -3.62 -6.31 1.91
N TYR A 430 -2.60 -7.15 1.70
CA TYR A 430 -1.20 -6.81 1.97
C TYR A 430 -0.57 -6.05 0.80
N GLY A 431 -1.06 -6.31 -0.43
CA GLY A 431 -0.42 -5.88 -1.67
C GLY A 431 -0.26 -4.37 -1.78
N THR A 432 -1.19 -3.58 -1.25
CA THR A 432 -1.14 -2.10 -1.35
C THR A 432 -0.85 -1.40 -0.01
N ASN A 433 -0.62 -2.13 1.09
CA ASN A 433 -0.23 -1.50 2.37
C ASN A 433 1.04 -0.65 2.23
N GLY A 434 1.98 -1.09 1.39
CA GLY A 434 3.22 -0.36 1.14
C GLY A 434 2.98 1.01 0.53
N LEU A 435 1.97 1.18 -0.33
CA LEU A 435 1.62 2.49 -0.92
C LEU A 435 1.11 3.46 0.15
N PHE A 436 0.23 3.00 1.04
CA PHE A 436 -0.22 3.81 2.18
C PHE A 436 0.92 4.15 3.14
N LEU A 437 1.78 3.18 3.45
CA LEU A 437 2.94 3.41 4.31
C LEU A 437 3.95 4.37 3.67
N ASN A 438 4.14 4.30 2.35
CA ASN A 438 4.94 5.29 1.63
C ASN A 438 4.35 6.69 1.76
N ALA A 439 3.03 6.87 1.66
CA ALA A 439 2.39 8.17 1.88
C ALA A 439 2.64 8.69 3.31
N VAL A 440 2.55 7.82 4.32
CA VAL A 440 2.79 8.18 5.73
C VAL A 440 4.25 8.56 6.00
N TYR A 441 5.21 7.85 5.43
CA TYR A 441 6.64 8.08 5.68
C TYR A 441 7.26 9.11 4.75
N PHE A 442 6.82 9.17 3.50
CA PHE A 442 7.44 9.97 2.45
C PHE A 442 6.62 11.18 2.02
N GLY A 443 5.43 11.42 2.57
CA GLY A 443 4.66 12.63 2.27
C GLY A 443 5.46 13.92 2.46
N GLN A 444 6.28 14.01 3.52
CA GLN A 444 7.08 15.21 3.80
C GLN A 444 8.29 15.44 2.88
N ILE A 445 8.54 14.54 1.92
CA ILE A 445 9.67 14.64 0.99
C ILE A 445 9.24 14.72 -0.48
N LEU A 446 7.92 14.83 -0.72
CA LEU A 446 7.39 15.04 -2.07
C LEU A 446 7.82 16.40 -2.63
#